data_AF-A0A8B5RS71-F1
#
_entry.id   AF-A0A8B5RS71-F1
#
_cell.length_a   1.000
_cell.length_b   1.000
_cell.length_c   1.000
_cell.angle_alpha   90.00
_cell.angle_beta   90.00
_cell.angle_gamma   90.00
#
_symmetry.space_group_name_H-M   'P 1'
#
loop_
_entity.id
_entity.type
_entity.pdbx_description
1 polymer ?
#
loop_
_entity_poly.entity_id
_entity_poly.type
_entity_poly.pdbx_seq_one_letter_code
_entity_poly.pdbx_strand_id
1 'polypeptide(L)' 'MTNRRKEYGAENILYVTVHMDEKTPHMHFGVVPITEDGRLSVKEILGNKKAMTEFQDRFNQYVNDKGYKLERGAPKHKS' A
#
# COMPACT_ATOMS: atom_id res chain seq x y z
N MET A 1 -9.86 -8.59 -4.70
CA MET A 1 -8.95 -7.70 -5.45
C MET A 1 -9.20 -6.27 -4.99
N THR A 2 -8.24 -5.72 -4.25
CA THR A 2 -8.30 -4.48 -3.45
C THR A 2 -8.32 -3.20 -4.31
N ASN A 3 -8.85 -2.12 -3.74
CA ASN A 3 -9.09 -0.77 -4.31
C ASN A 3 -7.85 -0.06 -4.94
N ARG A 4 -6.69 -0.71 -4.97
CA ARG A 4 -5.39 -0.13 -5.36
C ARG A 4 -5.29 0.23 -6.84
N ARG A 5 -5.98 -0.52 -7.71
CA ARG A 5 -6.10 -0.19 -9.14
C ARG A 5 -6.76 1.18 -9.36
N LYS A 6 -7.69 1.56 -8.48
CA LYS A 6 -8.35 2.87 -8.54
C LYS A 6 -7.49 3.99 -7.95
N GLU A 7 -6.64 3.68 -6.97
CA GLU A 7 -5.80 4.69 -6.29
C GLU A 7 -4.55 5.04 -7.08
N TYR A 8 -3.92 4.09 -7.79
CA TYR A 8 -2.62 4.31 -8.43
C TYR A 8 -2.60 4.13 -9.95
N GLY A 9 -3.74 3.78 -10.56
CA GLY A 9 -3.81 3.36 -11.96
C GLY A 9 -3.52 1.87 -12.10
N ALA A 10 -4.25 1.18 -12.98
CA ALA A 10 -4.06 -0.25 -13.19
C ALA A 10 -2.73 -0.54 -13.88
N GLU A 11 -2.30 0.36 -14.77
CA GLU A 11 -1.03 0.33 -15.51
C GLU A 11 0.21 0.45 -14.61
N ASN A 12 0.08 1.07 -13.43
CA ASN A 12 1.19 1.26 -12.50
C ASN A 12 1.39 0.07 -11.55
N ILE A 13 0.48 -0.92 -11.55
CA ILE A 13 0.61 -2.10 -10.68
C ILE A 13 1.29 -3.21 -11.47
N LEU A 14 2.57 -3.43 -11.16
CA LEU A 14 3.41 -4.41 -11.86
C LEU A 14 3.08 -5.85 -11.44
N TYR A 15 2.97 -6.09 -10.13
CA TYR A 15 2.59 -7.40 -9.59
C TYR A 15 2.09 -7.31 -8.15
N VAL A 16 1.27 -8.30 -7.78
CA VAL A 16 0.85 -8.58 -6.41
C VAL A 16 1.14 -10.05 -6.15
N THR A 17 2.08 -10.36 -5.27
CA THR A 17 2.44 -11.75 -4.94
C THR A 17 2.14 -11.98 -3.47
N VAL A 18 1.44 -13.07 -3.16
CA VAL A 18 1.14 -13.46 -1.78
C VAL A 18 1.93 -14.72 -1.47
N HIS A 19 2.83 -14.64 -0.50
CA HIS A 19 3.62 -15.76 -0.02
C HIS A 19 2.87 -16.38 1.16
N MET A 20 2.44 -17.63 0.99
CA MET A 20 1.73 -18.43 2.02
C MET A 20 2.57 -19.61 2.51
N ASP A 21 3.72 -19.84 1.87
CA ASP A 21 4.65 -20.95 2.06
C ASP A 21 5.77 -20.64 3.06
N GLU A 22 5.82 -19.39 3.55
CA GLU A 22 6.75 -18.96 4.57
C GLU A 22 6.11 -18.97 5.98
N LYS A 23 6.95 -18.82 7.02
CA LYS A 23 6.51 -18.88 8.44
C LYS A 23 5.39 -17.89 8.76
N THR A 24 5.39 -16.72 8.10
CA THR A 24 4.36 -15.70 8.24
C THR A 24 3.83 -15.36 6.85
N PRO A 25 2.53 -15.56 6.59
CA PRO A 25 1.91 -15.10 5.35
C PRO A 25 2.13 -13.61 5.13
N HIS A 26 2.66 -13.24 3.97
CA HIS A 26 2.90 -11.84 3.63
C HIS A 26 2.68 -11.58 2.13
N MET A 27 2.60 -10.30 1.77
CA MET A 27 2.29 -9.86 0.40
C MET A 27 3.34 -8.86 -0.07
N HIS A 28 3.84 -9.07 -1.29
CA HIS A 28 4.65 -8.11 -2.04
C HIS A 28 3.76 -7.37 -3.03
N PHE A 29 3.91 -6.05 -3.08
CA PHE A 29 3.17 -5.17 -4.00
C PHE A 29 4.15 -4.28 -4.75
N GLY A 30 4.39 -4.60 -6.03
CA GLY A 30 5.27 -3.83 -6.91
C GLY A 30 4.49 -2.77 -7.68
N VAL A 31 4.88 -1.50 -7.52
CA VAL A 31 4.33 -0.36 -8.26
C VAL A 31 5.43 0.31 -9.06
N VAL A 32 5.18 0.57 -10.35
CA VAL A 32 6.02 1.46 -11.16
C VAL A 32 5.29 2.81 -11.20
N PRO A 33 5.85 3.86 -10.59
CA PRO A 33 5.12 5.12 -10.41
C PRO A 33 5.28 6.01 -11.66
N ILE A 34 4.56 5.67 -12.73
CA ILE A 34 4.50 6.49 -13.94
C ILE A 34 3.41 7.55 -13.76
N THR A 35 3.78 8.82 -13.90
CA THR A 35 2.86 9.97 -13.88
C THR A 35 2.06 10.06 -15.18
N GLU A 36 0.98 10.84 -15.20
CA GLU A 36 0.17 11.02 -16.41
C GLU A 36 0.97 11.59 -17.59
N ASP A 37 2.01 12.39 -17.31
CA ASP A 37 2.94 12.93 -18.30
C ASP A 37 4.14 12.00 -18.62
N GLY A 38 4.13 10.76 -18.13
CA GLY A 38 5.10 9.72 -18.48
C GLY A 38 6.42 9.72 -17.70
N ARG A 39 6.55 10.57 -16.67
CA ARG A 39 7.74 10.59 -15.79
C ARG A 39 7.66 9.53 -14.70
N LEU A 40 8.80 9.17 -14.14
CA LEU A 40 8.86 8.33 -12.93
C LEU A 40 8.89 9.21 -11.68
N SER A 41 7.80 9.23 -10.93
CA SER A 41 7.68 10.05 -9.71
C SER A 41 6.91 9.34 -8.60
N VAL A 42 7.66 8.68 -7.72
CA VAL A 42 7.12 8.06 -6.48
C VAL A 42 6.31 9.06 -5.67
N LYS A 43 6.83 10.28 -5.51
CA LYS A 43 6.22 11.32 -4.67
C LYS A 43 4.86 11.76 -5.20
N GLU A 44 4.67 11.75 -6.51
CA GLU A 44 3.44 12.18 -7.16
C GLU A 44 2.37 11.08 -7.09
N ILE A 45 2.77 9.82 -7.31
CA ILE A 45 1.86 8.67 -7.30
C ILE A 45 1.53 8.17 -5.89
N LEU A 46 2.54 8.00 -5.05
CA LEU A 46 2.38 7.44 -3.69
C LEU A 46 2.28 8.55 -2.64
N GLY A 47 2.70 9.78 -2.95
CA GLY A 47 2.65 10.89 -2.00
C GLY A 47 3.88 10.97 -1.09
N ASN A 48 3.70 11.61 0.05
CA ASN A 48 4.75 11.87 1.04
C ASN A 48 4.58 11.00 2.29
N LYS A 49 5.41 11.24 3.32
CA LYS A 49 5.34 10.54 4.60
C LYS A 49 3.93 10.58 5.23
N LYS A 50 3.22 11.71 5.12
CA LYS A 50 1.85 11.85 5.65
C LYS A 50 0.89 10.93 4.91
N ALA A 51 0.94 10.93 3.57
CA ALA A 51 0.12 10.04 2.74
C ALA A 51 0.38 8.55 3.06
N MET A 52 1.64 8.19 3.34
CA MET A 52 1.99 6.82 3.78
C MET A 52 1.44 6.46 5.15
N THR A 53 1.45 7.39 6.12
CA THR A 53 0.83 7.16 7.42
C THR A 53 -0.68 6.96 7.28
N GLU A 54 -1.35 7.85 6.54
CA GLU A 54 -2.80 7.74 6.29
C GLU A 54 -3.15 6.46 5.53
N PHE A 55 -2.28 6.02 4.61
CA PHE A 55 -2.44 4.74 3.92
C PHE A 55 -2.44 3.57 4.91
N GLN A 56 -1.53 3.56 5.89
CA GLN A 56 -1.49 2.52 6.91
C GLN A 56 -2.76 2.53 7.79
N ASP A 57 -3.32 3.71 8.07
CA ASP A 57 -4.57 3.84 8.83
C ASP A 57 -5.75 3.27 8.03
N ARG A 58 -5.89 3.67 6.75
CA ARG A 58 -6.94 3.14 5.85
C ARG A 58 -6.80 1.64 5.62
N PHE A 59 -5.58 1.13 5.51
CA PHE A 59 -5.33 -0.30 5.33
C PHE A 59 -5.75 -1.10 6.56
N ASN A 60 -5.40 -0.63 7.77
CA ASN A 60 -5.82 -1.27 9.02
C ASN A 60 -7.35 -1.29 9.16
N GLN A 61 -8.02 -0.17 8.87
CA GLN A 61 -9.48 -0.12 8.86
C GLN A 61 -10.06 -1.13 7.86
N TYR A 62 -9.58 -1.13 6.61
CA TYR A 62 -10.07 -2.02 5.56
C TYR A 62 -9.96 -3.50 5.94
N VAL A 63 -8.83 -3.93 6.52
CA VAL A 63 -8.68 -5.34 6.92
C VAL A 63 -9.59 -5.67 8.10
N ASN A 64 -9.75 -4.76 9.07
CA ASN A 64 -10.67 -5.00 10.19
C ASN A 64 -12.14 -5.06 9.74
N ASP A 65 -12.55 -4.23 8.78
CA ASP A 65 -13.87 -4.30 8.15
C ASP A 65 -14.12 -5.62 7.41
N LYS A 66 -13.06 -6.35 7.04
CA LYS A 66 -13.13 -7.70 6.47
C LYS A 66 -13.12 -8.82 7.53
N GLY A 67 -13.22 -8.47 8.81
CA GLY A 67 -13.34 -9.41 9.92
C GLY A 67 -12.02 -9.78 10.60
N TYR A 68 -10.91 -9.16 10.22
CA TYR A 68 -9.65 -9.28 10.94
C TYR A 68 -9.70 -8.44 12.23
N LYS A 69 -8.87 -8.78 13.23
CA LYS A 69 -8.79 -8.07 14.53
C LYS A 69 -7.35 -7.60 14.77
N LEU A 70 -6.89 -6.65 13.96
CA LEU A 70 -5.52 -6.16 13.96
C LEU A 70 -5.45 -4.73 14.51
N GLU A 71 -4.51 -4.49 15.42
CA GLU A 71 -4.24 -3.15 15.93
C GLU A 71 -3.36 -2.35 14.96
N ARG A 72 -3.56 -1.03 14.91
CA ARG A 72 -2.75 -0.14 14.09
C ARG A 72 -1.37 0.05 14.73
N GLY A 73 -0.31 -0.24 13.99
CA GLY A 73 1.07 -0.05 14.48
C GLY A 73 1.38 1.40 14.88
N ALA A 74 2.15 1.57 15.96
CA ALA A 74 2.51 2.90 16.45
C ALA A 74 3.33 3.70 15.41
N PRO A 75 3.06 5.00 15.22
CA PRO A 75 3.91 5.84 14.38
C PRO A 75 5.32 5.92 14.98
N LYS A 76 6.35 5.85 14.14
CA LYS A 76 7.73 6.06 14.60
C LYS A 76 7.85 7.45 15.25
N HIS A 77 8.13 7.47 16.55
CA HIS A 77 8.56 8.67 17.26
C HIS A 77 9.86 9.18 16.59
N LYS A 78 9.94 10.49 16.35
CA LYS A 78 11.22 11.11 15.97
C LYS A 78 12.03 11.22 17.26
N SER A 79 12.97 10.31 17.45
CA SER A 79 14.19 10.59 18.22
C SER A 79 15.01 11.67 17.52
#